data_AF-A0A5J9WBD5-F1
#
_entry.id   AF-A0A5J9WBD5-F1
#
_cell.length_a   1.000
_cell.length_b   1.000
_cell.length_c   1.000
_cell.angle_alpha   90.00
_cell.angle_beta   90.00
_cell.angle_gamma   90.00
#
_symmetry.space_group_name_H-M   'P 1'
#
loop_
_entity.id
_entity.type
_entity.pdbx_description
1 polymer ?
#
loop_
_entity_poly.entity_id
_entity_poly.type
_entity_poly.pdbx_seq_one_letter_code
_entity_poly.pdbx_strand_id
1 'polypeptide(L)'
;MDAGSASSSSSSAALHVVICPWLAFGHLLPYLELAERLALRGHRVSYVATPGNIARLPPVRPAAAPLIDLVALPLPRVDGLLDGADSTNNVPRGQSELLWKAFESLAAPFAEFLSAACASGKRPDCLIVDIFHHWAASAAMEHKVPCAVFLLSSASNIASWDRRWSLWLADPAAAAEKLAATGHEKPEAVPHYESKKKTQLFTNHGASGMSIAERFLSTLELCTVAVMRSCLEWEPVSVPLIPTLAGKPVIPLGLMPPSPDGGRGATVNGEDANVRWLDAQPANSVVYVALGSEVPLSVEQVHELALGLELAGTRFLWALRKPRDVLDADILPPGFEERTRDRGLVAMEWVPQISILAHGAVGAFLTHCGWSSITEGLLFGRPLVMLPVAGDQGPNARIMEGKKVGMQVPRDENDGSFDREGVATTVQSVMLDEDTRRVFVTNAKKMQEFVGDNRFHESCIDQFIRQLRSYKK
;
A
#
# COMPACT_ATOMS: atom_id res chain seq x y z
N MET A 1 -4.61 60.65 5.80
CA MET A 1 -5.48 59.79 5.00
C MET A 1 -4.60 59.15 3.95
N ASP A 2 -4.31 57.87 4.08
CA ASP A 2 -4.09 56.98 2.95
C ASP A 2 -4.19 55.55 3.49
N ALA A 3 -5.30 54.91 3.15
CA ALA A 3 -5.61 53.54 3.52
C ALA A 3 -5.02 52.62 2.45
N GLY A 4 -4.00 51.85 2.82
CA GLY A 4 -3.52 50.73 2.02
C GLY A 4 -4.60 49.66 1.93
N SER A 5 -5.05 49.36 0.72
CA SER A 5 -5.96 48.26 0.44
C SER A 5 -5.25 46.94 0.73
N ALA A 6 -5.64 46.27 1.80
CA ALA A 6 -5.32 44.87 2.00
C ALA A 6 -5.97 44.06 0.86
N SER A 7 -5.13 43.43 0.03
CA SER A 7 -5.60 42.44 -0.95
C SER A 7 -6.21 41.27 -0.19
N SER A 8 -7.53 41.16 -0.23
CA SER A 8 -8.25 39.98 0.21
C SER A 8 -7.77 38.78 -0.63
N SER A 9 -7.02 37.87 -0.03
CA SER A 9 -6.74 36.56 -0.62
C SER A 9 -8.08 35.89 -0.90
N SER A 10 -8.43 35.70 -2.16
CA SER A 10 -9.66 35.01 -2.55
C SER A 10 -9.67 33.62 -1.92
N SER A 11 -10.59 33.37 -0.98
CA SER A 11 -10.84 32.03 -0.46
C SER A 11 -11.31 31.16 -1.62
N SER A 12 -10.42 30.32 -2.16
CA SER A 12 -10.75 29.42 -3.27
C SER A 12 -11.87 28.47 -2.87
N ALA A 13 -12.90 28.31 -3.71
CA ALA A 13 -14.08 27.48 -3.40
C ALA A 13 -13.71 26.04 -3.01
N ALA A 14 -14.44 25.50 -2.02
CA ALA A 14 -14.32 24.11 -1.61
C ALA A 14 -14.67 23.16 -2.77
N LEU A 15 -13.98 22.02 -2.83
CA LEU A 15 -14.27 20.96 -3.81
C LEU A 15 -15.09 19.87 -3.12
N HIS A 16 -15.95 19.19 -3.88
CA HIS A 16 -16.53 17.91 -3.50
C HIS A 16 -15.86 16.78 -4.32
N VAL A 17 -15.11 15.92 -3.63
CA VAL A 17 -14.38 14.80 -4.25
C VAL A 17 -15.01 13.47 -3.83
N VAL A 18 -15.26 12.58 -4.79
CA VAL A 18 -15.65 11.19 -4.51
C VAL A 18 -14.40 10.31 -4.60
N ILE A 19 -14.17 9.49 -3.58
CA ILE A 19 -13.05 8.54 -3.51
C ILE A 19 -13.61 7.12 -3.55
N CYS A 20 -13.10 6.27 -4.44
CA CYS A 20 -13.54 4.87 -4.61
C CYS A 20 -12.33 3.91 -4.67
N PRO A 21 -11.83 3.45 -3.51
CA PRO A 21 -10.72 2.51 -3.38
C PRO A 21 -11.11 1.06 -3.68
N TRP A 22 -10.11 0.24 -4.03
CA TRP A 22 -10.25 -1.22 -4.14
C TRP A 22 -10.53 -1.87 -2.78
N LEU A 23 -11.17 -3.05 -2.80
CA LEU A 23 -11.60 -3.84 -1.65
C LEU A 23 -10.44 -4.55 -0.92
N ALA A 24 -9.36 -3.80 -0.66
CA ALA A 24 -8.16 -4.25 0.05
C ALA A 24 -7.67 -3.14 0.97
N PHE A 25 -7.24 -3.45 2.18
CA PHE A 25 -6.77 -2.46 3.16
C PHE A 25 -5.50 -1.75 2.75
N GLY A 26 -4.65 -2.40 1.96
CA GLY A 26 -3.52 -1.76 1.28
C GLY A 26 -3.93 -0.61 0.35
N HIS A 27 -5.21 -0.58 -0.09
CA HIS A 27 -5.80 0.48 -0.90
C HIS A 27 -6.69 1.38 -0.04
N LEU A 28 -7.60 0.83 0.77
CA LEU A 28 -8.54 1.60 1.60
C LEU A 28 -7.81 2.62 2.49
N LEU A 29 -6.72 2.22 3.15
CA LEU A 29 -6.03 3.09 4.12
C LEU A 29 -5.32 4.29 3.47
N PRO A 30 -4.51 4.15 2.40
CA PRO A 30 -3.95 5.31 1.70
C PRO A 30 -5.00 6.28 1.14
N TYR A 31 -6.14 5.77 0.68
CA TYR A 31 -7.23 6.63 0.23
C TYR A 31 -7.91 7.37 1.38
N LEU A 32 -8.03 6.73 2.55
CA LEU A 32 -8.59 7.38 3.74
C LEU A 32 -7.65 8.50 4.19
N GLU A 33 -6.34 8.25 4.12
CA GLU A 33 -5.35 9.28 4.39
C GLU A 33 -5.46 10.46 3.41
N LEU A 34 -5.62 10.20 2.11
CA LEU A 34 -5.87 11.26 1.12
C LEU A 34 -7.18 12.01 1.41
N ALA A 35 -8.26 11.30 1.74
CA ALA A 35 -9.55 11.89 2.10
C ALA A 35 -9.43 12.86 3.27
N GLU A 36 -8.72 12.47 4.32
CA GLU A 36 -8.48 13.32 5.49
C GLU A 36 -7.60 14.53 5.15
N ARG A 37 -6.56 14.38 4.34
CA ARG A 37 -5.73 15.52 3.91
C ARG A 37 -6.49 16.52 3.05
N LEU A 38 -7.45 16.06 2.23
CA LEU A 38 -8.37 16.92 1.48
C LEU A 38 -9.35 17.62 2.43
N ALA A 39 -9.95 16.89 3.38
CA ALA A 39 -10.88 17.43 4.37
C ALA A 39 -10.24 18.49 5.28
N LEU A 40 -9.02 18.26 5.77
CA LEU A 40 -8.26 19.24 6.57
C LEU A 40 -7.95 20.54 5.81
N ARG A 41 -8.10 20.54 4.49
CA ARG A 41 -7.96 21.72 3.62
C ARG A 41 -9.31 22.34 3.21
N GLY A 42 -10.40 21.90 3.83
CA GLY A 42 -11.74 22.45 3.61
C GLY A 42 -12.49 21.83 2.43
N HIS A 43 -12.03 20.70 1.87
CA HIS A 43 -12.72 20.01 0.79
C HIS A 43 -13.67 18.94 1.34
N ARG A 44 -14.86 18.82 0.76
CA ARG A 44 -15.80 17.75 1.09
C ARG A 44 -15.39 16.47 0.37
N VAL A 45 -15.39 15.35 1.07
CA VAL A 45 -15.06 14.03 0.50
C VAL A 45 -16.19 13.06 0.73
N SER A 46 -16.63 12.36 -0.31
CA SER A 46 -17.46 11.17 -0.20
C SER A 46 -16.56 9.94 -0.38
N TYR A 47 -16.27 9.24 0.70
CA TYR A 47 -15.44 8.04 0.70
C TYR A 47 -16.34 6.81 0.52
N VAL A 48 -16.27 6.18 -0.64
CA VAL A 48 -17.16 5.08 -1.03
C VAL A 48 -16.50 3.75 -0.68
N ALA A 49 -17.17 2.92 0.11
CA ALA A 49 -16.72 1.56 0.42
C ALA A 49 -17.91 0.68 0.83
N THR A 50 -17.68 -0.62 1.00
CA THR A 50 -18.68 -1.54 1.53
C THR A 50 -18.89 -1.32 3.03
N PRO A 51 -20.08 -1.64 3.58
CA PRO A 51 -20.35 -1.48 5.01
C PRO A 51 -19.34 -2.20 5.93
N GLY A 52 -18.93 -3.42 5.58
CA GLY A 52 -17.99 -4.20 6.37
C GLY A 52 -16.58 -3.61 6.34
N ASN A 53 -16.14 -3.07 5.20
CA ASN A 53 -14.88 -2.34 5.10
C ASN A 53 -14.93 -1.03 5.90
N ILE A 54 -16.02 -0.25 5.81
CA ILE A 54 -16.19 0.99 6.58
C ILE A 54 -16.10 0.71 8.09
N ALA A 55 -16.76 -0.33 8.58
CA ALA A 55 -16.75 -0.71 9.99
C ALA A 55 -15.35 -1.08 10.52
N ARG A 56 -14.43 -1.43 9.62
CA ARG A 56 -13.07 -1.87 9.92
C ARG A 56 -12.00 -0.82 9.60
N LEU A 57 -12.39 0.30 8.98
CA LEU A 57 -11.51 1.45 8.84
C LEU A 57 -11.17 1.99 10.22
N PRO A 58 -9.95 2.52 10.41
CA PRO A 58 -9.69 3.30 11.60
C PRO A 58 -10.59 4.55 11.58
N PRO A 59 -10.97 5.09 12.76
CA PRO A 59 -11.86 6.22 12.83
C PRO A 59 -11.24 7.44 12.12
N VAL A 60 -12.10 8.23 11.49
CA VAL A 60 -11.71 9.48 10.85
C VAL A 60 -11.24 10.47 11.91
N ARG A 61 -10.15 11.20 11.63
CA ARG A 61 -9.68 12.28 12.50
C ARG A 61 -10.80 13.27 12.84
N PRO A 62 -10.99 13.65 14.12
CA PRO A 62 -12.07 14.58 14.50
C PRO A 62 -12.10 15.89 13.72
N ALA A 63 -10.93 16.43 13.36
CA ALA A 63 -10.81 17.65 12.56
C ALA A 63 -11.21 17.48 11.09
N ALA A 64 -11.17 16.25 10.55
CA ALA A 64 -11.55 15.92 9.18
C ALA A 64 -13.00 15.42 9.07
N ALA A 65 -13.54 14.82 10.15
CA ALA A 65 -14.83 14.14 10.17
C ALA A 65 -16.02 14.99 9.64
N PRO A 66 -16.15 16.30 9.95
CA PRO A 66 -17.27 17.10 9.43
C PRO A 66 -17.34 17.22 7.91
N LEU A 67 -16.25 16.94 7.20
CA LEU A 67 -16.13 17.07 5.75
C LEU A 67 -16.00 15.73 5.03
N ILE A 68 -15.99 14.61 5.76
CA ILE A 68 -15.92 13.26 5.20
C ILE A 68 -17.25 12.55 5.40
N ASP A 69 -17.85 12.17 4.29
CA ASP A 69 -19.06 11.35 4.23
C ASP A 69 -18.67 9.92 3.85
N LEU A 70 -18.86 8.96 4.78
CA LEU A 70 -18.59 7.55 4.52
C LEU A 70 -19.80 6.92 3.81
N VAL A 71 -19.70 6.75 2.50
CA VAL A 71 -20.78 6.25 1.65
C VAL A 71 -20.70 4.72 1.58
N ALA A 72 -21.63 4.08 2.28
CA ALA A 72 -21.78 2.63 2.29
C ALA A 72 -22.54 2.13 1.06
N LEU A 73 -21.85 1.40 0.16
CA LEU A 73 -22.48 0.65 -0.93
C LEU A 73 -22.47 -0.84 -0.61
N PRO A 74 -23.63 -1.48 -0.37
CA PRO A 74 -23.68 -2.91 -0.09
C PRO A 74 -23.10 -3.72 -1.24
N LEU A 75 -22.18 -4.62 -0.93
CA LEU A 75 -21.65 -5.56 -1.91
C LEU A 75 -22.78 -6.54 -2.32
N PRO A 76 -23.16 -6.61 -3.61
CA PRO A 76 -24.20 -7.52 -4.04
C PRO A 76 -23.82 -8.98 -3.77
N ARG A 77 -24.82 -9.81 -3.44
CA ARG A 77 -24.62 -11.23 -3.14
C ARG A 77 -24.14 -11.99 -4.37
N VAL A 78 -23.15 -12.85 -4.17
CA VAL A 78 -22.62 -13.77 -5.18
C VAL A 78 -22.62 -15.17 -4.59
N ASP A 79 -23.19 -16.14 -5.31
CA ASP A 79 -23.26 -17.53 -4.85
C ASP A 79 -21.86 -18.08 -4.55
N GLY A 80 -21.70 -18.65 -3.36
CA GLY A 80 -20.44 -19.20 -2.85
C GLY A 80 -19.53 -18.20 -2.13
N LEU A 81 -19.81 -16.88 -2.20
CA LEU A 81 -19.10 -15.88 -1.40
C LEU A 81 -19.78 -15.74 -0.04
N LEU A 82 -19.02 -15.95 1.04
CA LEU A 82 -19.55 -15.86 2.40
C LEU A 82 -20.03 -14.43 2.74
N ASP A 83 -21.09 -14.32 3.54
CA ASP A 83 -21.53 -13.04 4.08
C ASP A 83 -20.37 -12.37 4.87
N GLY A 84 -20.11 -11.10 4.59
CA GLY A 84 -19.00 -10.35 5.21
C GLY A 84 -17.62 -10.56 4.56
N ALA A 85 -17.52 -11.35 3.49
CA ALA A 85 -16.30 -11.48 2.68
C ALA A 85 -16.19 -10.36 1.63
N ASP A 86 -16.17 -9.11 2.10
CA ASP A 86 -16.21 -7.90 1.26
C ASP A 86 -14.83 -7.25 1.03
N SER A 87 -13.76 -7.95 1.38
CA SER A 87 -12.38 -7.55 1.11
C SER A 87 -11.48 -8.74 0.86
N THR A 88 -10.38 -8.53 0.14
CA THR A 88 -9.30 -9.50 -0.12
C THR A 88 -8.86 -10.23 1.13
N ASN A 89 -8.76 -9.51 2.25
CA ASN A 89 -8.33 -10.08 3.52
C ASN A 89 -9.41 -10.95 4.19
N ASN A 90 -10.68 -10.79 3.80
CA ASN A 90 -11.82 -11.51 4.33
C ASN A 90 -12.39 -12.59 3.41
N VAL A 91 -11.74 -12.82 2.27
CA VAL A 91 -12.10 -13.86 1.30
C VAL A 91 -11.21 -15.09 1.51
N PRO A 92 -11.77 -16.31 1.61
CA PRO A 92 -10.99 -17.53 1.71
C PRO A 92 -10.01 -17.73 0.54
N ARG A 93 -8.90 -18.43 0.79
CA ARG A 93 -7.93 -18.76 -0.27
C ARG A 93 -8.62 -19.51 -1.41
N GLY A 94 -8.31 -19.12 -2.64
CA GLY A 94 -8.90 -19.71 -3.85
C GLY A 94 -10.28 -19.16 -4.26
N GLN A 95 -10.87 -18.22 -3.49
CA GLN A 95 -12.17 -17.60 -3.80
C GLN A 95 -12.06 -16.18 -4.36
N SER A 96 -10.87 -15.76 -4.81
CA SER A 96 -10.63 -14.43 -5.40
C SER A 96 -11.58 -14.10 -6.55
N GLU A 97 -11.95 -15.10 -7.36
CA GLU A 97 -12.91 -14.92 -8.46
C GLU A 97 -14.28 -14.45 -8.01
N LEU A 98 -14.74 -14.93 -6.85
CA LEU A 98 -16.04 -14.55 -6.32
C LEU A 98 -16.03 -13.10 -5.84
N LEU A 99 -14.91 -12.64 -5.26
CA LEU A 99 -14.74 -11.23 -4.92
C LEU A 99 -14.72 -10.34 -6.18
N TRP A 100 -14.06 -10.77 -7.26
CA TRP A 100 -14.08 -10.02 -8.52
C TRP A 100 -15.49 -9.90 -9.11
N LYS A 101 -16.30 -10.97 -9.07
CA LYS A 101 -17.71 -10.92 -9.50
C LYS A 101 -18.53 -9.96 -8.65
N ALA A 102 -18.34 -10.02 -7.33
CA ALA A 102 -19.04 -9.14 -6.39
C ALA A 102 -18.64 -7.67 -6.59
N PHE A 103 -17.35 -7.42 -6.81
CA PHE A 103 -16.82 -6.10 -7.13
C PHE A 103 -17.44 -5.50 -8.40
N GLU A 104 -17.55 -6.27 -9.48
CA GLU A 104 -18.19 -5.78 -10.70
C GLU A 104 -19.67 -5.46 -10.51
N SER A 105 -20.33 -6.21 -9.63
CA SER A 105 -21.72 -5.97 -9.29
C SER A 105 -21.91 -4.62 -8.54
N LEU A 106 -20.85 -3.99 -8.02
CA LEU A 106 -20.89 -2.62 -7.48
C LEU A 106 -21.06 -1.54 -8.55
N ALA A 107 -20.90 -1.87 -9.84
CA ALA A 107 -21.06 -0.90 -10.92
C ALA A 107 -22.43 -0.24 -10.93
N ALA A 108 -23.51 -1.03 -10.81
CA ALA A 108 -24.88 -0.53 -10.77
C ALA A 108 -25.17 0.38 -9.56
N PRO A 109 -24.95 -0.04 -8.29
CA PRO A 109 -25.21 0.82 -7.13
C PRO A 109 -24.32 2.07 -7.12
N PHE A 110 -23.09 2.01 -7.66
CA PHE A 110 -22.26 3.20 -7.79
C PHE A 110 -22.82 4.19 -8.85
N ALA A 111 -23.26 3.68 -10.00
CA ALA A 111 -23.85 4.53 -11.04
C ALA A 111 -25.13 5.21 -10.53
N GLU A 112 -25.98 4.49 -9.77
CA GLU A 112 -27.15 5.05 -9.09
C GLU A 112 -26.78 6.14 -8.09
N PHE A 113 -25.77 5.89 -7.25
CA PHE A 113 -25.24 6.86 -6.30
C PHE A 113 -24.77 8.15 -7.02
N LEU A 114 -23.97 8.01 -8.07
CA LEU A 114 -23.44 9.16 -8.82
C LEU A 114 -24.55 9.91 -9.56
N SER A 115 -25.50 9.20 -10.16
CA SER A 115 -26.69 9.77 -10.80
C SER A 115 -27.52 10.59 -9.81
N ALA A 116 -27.81 10.04 -8.64
CA ALA A 116 -28.56 10.72 -7.59
C ALA A 116 -27.84 11.97 -7.06
N ALA A 117 -26.52 11.89 -6.88
CA ALA A 117 -25.70 13.04 -6.50
C ALA A 117 -25.78 14.15 -7.56
N CYS A 118 -25.69 13.80 -8.86
CA CYS A 118 -25.80 14.76 -9.95
C CYS A 118 -27.21 15.38 -10.04
N ALA A 119 -28.26 14.57 -9.94
CA ALA A 119 -29.65 15.03 -10.02
C ALA A 119 -30.06 15.94 -8.86
N SER A 120 -29.48 15.74 -7.68
CA SER A 120 -29.76 16.55 -6.48
C SER A 120 -28.92 17.85 -6.38
N GLY A 121 -28.21 18.22 -7.45
CA GLY A 121 -27.33 19.40 -7.46
C GLY A 121 -26.06 19.25 -6.61
N LYS A 122 -25.77 18.04 -6.13
CA LYS A 122 -24.55 17.67 -5.39
C LYS A 122 -23.55 16.94 -6.29
N ARG A 123 -23.49 17.31 -7.58
CA ARG A 123 -22.56 16.73 -8.55
C ARG A 123 -21.11 16.91 -8.03
N PRO A 124 -20.32 15.84 -7.90
CA PRO A 124 -18.94 15.96 -7.46
C PRO A 124 -18.10 16.72 -8.50
N ASP A 125 -17.10 17.44 -8.00
CA ASP A 125 -16.13 18.16 -8.84
C ASP A 125 -15.12 17.20 -9.48
N CYS A 126 -14.80 16.09 -8.82
CA CYS A 126 -13.92 15.06 -9.34
C CYS A 126 -14.13 13.71 -8.63
N LEU A 127 -13.86 12.61 -9.34
CA LEU A 127 -13.72 11.27 -8.80
C LEU A 127 -12.24 10.89 -8.73
N ILE A 128 -11.82 10.23 -7.66
CA ILE A 128 -10.52 9.56 -7.54
C ILE A 128 -10.79 8.07 -7.34
N VAL A 129 -10.39 7.26 -8.29
CA VAL A 129 -10.75 5.83 -8.36
C VAL A 129 -9.52 4.94 -8.39
N ASP A 130 -9.68 3.73 -7.87
CA ASP A 130 -8.62 2.73 -7.91
C ASP A 130 -8.40 2.19 -9.31
N ILE A 131 -7.20 1.66 -9.54
CA ILE A 131 -6.76 1.15 -10.83
C ILE A 131 -7.65 0.04 -11.42
N PHE A 132 -8.53 -0.57 -10.62
CA PHE A 132 -9.46 -1.60 -11.09
C PHE A 132 -10.88 -1.09 -11.43
N HIS A 133 -11.20 0.17 -11.14
CA HIS A 133 -12.55 0.75 -11.19
C HIS A 133 -12.95 1.35 -12.55
N HIS A 134 -12.72 0.60 -13.62
CA HIS A 134 -13.12 1.00 -14.97
C HIS A 134 -14.61 1.36 -15.06
N TRP A 135 -15.48 0.65 -14.35
CA TRP A 135 -16.92 0.95 -14.28
C TRP A 135 -17.23 2.29 -13.60
N ALA A 136 -16.48 2.67 -12.55
CA ALA A 136 -16.66 3.96 -11.87
C ALA A 136 -16.19 5.11 -12.77
N ALA A 137 -15.07 4.90 -13.47
CA ALA A 137 -14.55 5.85 -14.44
C ALA A 137 -15.52 6.04 -15.63
N SER A 138 -16.18 4.97 -16.10
CA SER A 138 -17.23 5.05 -17.13
C SER A 138 -18.42 5.89 -16.65
N ALA A 139 -18.93 5.62 -15.45
CA ALA A 139 -20.02 6.41 -14.87
C ALA A 139 -19.64 7.89 -14.70
N ALA A 140 -18.39 8.18 -14.31
CA ALA A 140 -17.86 9.55 -14.23
C ALA A 140 -17.95 10.26 -15.60
N MET A 141 -17.51 9.57 -16.66
CA MET A 141 -17.51 10.06 -18.03
C MET A 141 -18.94 10.38 -18.52
N GLU A 142 -19.91 9.49 -18.25
CA GLU A 142 -21.32 9.69 -18.61
C GLU A 142 -21.91 10.96 -17.96
N HIS A 143 -21.58 11.22 -16.70
CA HIS A 143 -21.98 12.44 -15.98
C HIS A 143 -21.04 13.63 -16.20
N LYS A 144 -20.07 13.50 -17.12
CA LYS A 144 -19.06 14.51 -17.46
C LYS A 144 -18.28 14.99 -16.23
N VAL A 145 -18.10 14.14 -15.22
CA VAL A 145 -17.29 14.43 -14.03
C VAL A 145 -15.84 14.04 -14.31
N PRO A 146 -14.85 14.92 -14.10
CA PRO A 146 -13.43 14.57 -14.21
C PRO A 146 -13.09 13.38 -13.31
N CYS A 147 -12.33 12.43 -13.83
CA CYS A 147 -11.92 11.24 -13.08
C CYS A 147 -10.39 11.12 -13.05
N ALA A 148 -9.84 10.88 -11.87
CA ALA A 148 -8.44 10.62 -11.64
C ALA A 148 -8.25 9.15 -11.23
N VAL A 149 -7.35 8.44 -11.89
CA VAL A 149 -6.92 7.11 -11.43
C VAL A 149 -5.79 7.28 -10.41
N PHE A 150 -5.87 6.60 -9.26
CA PHE A 150 -4.83 6.63 -8.26
C PHE A 150 -3.88 5.43 -8.38
N LEU A 151 -2.66 5.71 -8.83
CA LEU A 151 -1.54 4.80 -8.91
C LEU A 151 -0.87 4.66 -7.53
N LEU A 152 -1.25 3.62 -6.78
CA LEU A 152 -0.73 3.35 -5.42
C LEU A 152 0.61 2.60 -5.38
N SER A 153 0.96 1.88 -6.45
CA SER A 153 2.25 1.18 -6.58
C SER A 153 3.40 2.12 -6.90
N SER A 154 4.62 1.63 -6.71
CA SER A 154 5.85 2.30 -7.15
C SER A 154 5.80 2.61 -8.66
N ALA A 155 6.38 3.74 -9.05
CA ALA A 155 6.51 4.12 -10.45
C ALA A 155 7.29 3.05 -11.24
N SER A 156 8.33 2.47 -10.64
CA SER A 156 9.08 1.37 -11.25
C SER A 156 8.20 0.14 -11.53
N ASN A 157 7.29 -0.24 -10.62
CA ASN A 157 6.38 -1.35 -10.86
C ASN A 157 5.40 -1.04 -12.00
N ILE A 158 4.80 0.16 -12.00
CA ILE A 158 3.87 0.60 -13.05
C ILE A 158 4.56 0.66 -14.41
N ALA A 159 5.80 1.15 -14.47
CA ALA A 159 6.58 1.16 -15.70
C ALA A 159 6.82 -0.25 -16.26
N SER A 160 6.88 -1.26 -15.39
CA SER A 160 7.01 -2.67 -15.81
C SER A 160 5.73 -3.28 -16.41
N TRP A 161 4.58 -2.59 -16.30
CA TRP A 161 3.29 -3.05 -16.84
C TRP A 161 3.04 -2.55 -18.28
N ASP A 162 3.92 -1.72 -18.85
CA ASP A 162 3.75 -1.22 -20.21
C ASP A 162 3.62 -2.37 -21.23
N ARG A 163 2.63 -2.27 -22.11
CA ARG A 163 2.43 -3.19 -23.23
C ARG A 163 3.61 -3.20 -24.20
N ARG A 164 4.45 -2.16 -24.26
CA ARG A 164 5.75 -2.21 -24.97
C ARG A 164 6.76 -3.14 -24.29
N TRP A 165 6.56 -3.50 -23.03
CA TRP A 165 7.28 -4.57 -22.33
C TRP A 165 6.75 -5.98 -22.68
N SER A 166 5.51 -6.10 -23.17
CA SER A 166 5.08 -7.37 -23.79
C SER A 166 5.85 -7.68 -25.10
N LEU A 167 6.44 -6.65 -25.75
CA LEU A 167 7.46 -6.84 -26.80
C LEU A 167 8.85 -7.20 -26.23
N TRP A 168 9.18 -6.83 -24.99
CA TRP A 168 10.39 -7.27 -24.27
C TRP A 168 10.41 -8.79 -24.03
N LEU A 169 9.24 -9.39 -23.80
CA LEU A 169 9.09 -10.86 -23.70
C LEU A 169 9.22 -11.56 -25.06
N ALA A 170 9.01 -10.83 -26.16
CA ALA A 170 9.14 -11.35 -27.52
C ALA A 170 10.58 -11.21 -28.07
N ASP A 171 11.31 -10.13 -27.72
CA ASP A 171 12.71 -9.91 -28.07
C ASP A 171 13.46 -9.10 -26.99
N PRO A 172 14.09 -9.79 -26.02
CA PRO A 172 14.85 -9.15 -24.94
C PRO A 172 16.09 -8.37 -25.40
N ALA A 173 16.65 -8.67 -26.59
CA ALA A 173 17.90 -8.08 -27.06
C ALA A 173 17.71 -6.67 -27.63
N ALA A 174 16.70 -6.49 -28.49
CA ALA A 174 16.36 -5.19 -29.08
C ALA A 174 15.90 -4.16 -28.02
N ALA A 175 15.33 -4.66 -26.94
CA ALA A 175 14.76 -3.85 -25.89
C ALA A 175 15.83 -3.39 -24.85
N ALA A 176 16.84 -4.23 -24.60
CA ALA A 176 18.05 -3.84 -23.87
C ALA A 176 18.86 -2.76 -24.62
N GLU A 177 18.90 -2.82 -25.95
CA GLU A 177 19.61 -1.84 -26.80
C GLU A 177 18.95 -0.44 -26.75
N LYS A 178 17.61 -0.37 -26.75
CA LYS A 178 16.87 0.90 -26.56
C LYS A 178 17.02 1.49 -25.16
N LEU A 179 17.11 0.66 -24.12
CA LEU A 179 17.33 1.12 -22.75
C LEU A 179 18.77 1.59 -22.52
N ALA A 180 19.74 0.92 -23.14
CA ALA A 180 21.13 1.34 -23.17
C ALA A 180 21.31 2.68 -23.90
N ALA A 181 20.54 2.93 -24.97
CA ALA A 181 20.50 4.22 -25.67
C ALA A 181 19.94 5.37 -24.81
N THR A 182 19.19 5.06 -23.74
CA THR A 182 18.70 6.04 -22.74
C THR A 182 19.61 6.16 -21.51
N GLY A 183 20.74 5.44 -21.47
CA GLY A 183 21.69 5.48 -20.35
C GLY A 183 21.22 4.74 -19.09
N HIS A 184 20.21 3.88 -19.19
CA HIS A 184 19.71 3.08 -18.06
C HIS A 184 20.45 1.74 -17.97
N GLU A 185 20.85 1.36 -16.75
CA GLU A 185 21.41 0.04 -16.45
C GLU A 185 20.41 -1.08 -16.83
N LYS A 186 20.96 -2.22 -17.25
CA LYS A 186 20.19 -3.40 -17.62
C LYS A 186 19.28 -3.79 -16.44
N PRO A 187 17.96 -3.90 -16.62
CA PRO A 187 17.05 -4.29 -15.54
C PRO A 187 17.50 -5.65 -14.99
N GLU A 188 17.63 -5.75 -13.67
CA GLU A 188 17.86 -7.04 -13.01
C GLU A 188 16.81 -8.05 -13.50
N ALA A 189 17.26 -9.27 -13.81
CA ALA A 189 16.39 -10.32 -14.29
C ALA A 189 15.31 -10.59 -13.24
N VAL A 190 14.03 -10.51 -13.65
CA VAL A 190 12.91 -10.85 -12.78
C VAL A 190 13.00 -12.35 -12.45
N PRO A 191 12.99 -12.75 -11.16
CA PRO A 191 13.06 -14.15 -10.79
C PRO A 191 11.97 -14.99 -11.48
N HIS A 192 12.26 -16.26 -11.75
CA HIS A 192 11.35 -17.12 -12.52
C HIS A 192 10.01 -17.32 -11.82
N TYR A 193 10.02 -17.52 -10.49
CA TYR A 193 8.80 -17.62 -9.68
C TYR A 193 7.94 -16.35 -9.73
N GLU A 194 8.54 -15.15 -9.82
CA GLU A 194 7.81 -13.89 -9.99
C GLU A 194 7.21 -13.79 -11.40
N SER A 195 7.96 -14.21 -12.41
CA SER A 195 7.50 -14.22 -13.80
C SER A 195 6.27 -15.12 -13.99
N LYS A 196 6.25 -16.31 -13.35
CA LYS A 196 5.06 -17.17 -13.31
C LYS A 196 3.88 -16.52 -12.60
N LYS A 197 4.11 -15.73 -11.53
CA LYS A 197 3.03 -15.00 -10.85
C LYS A 197 2.51 -13.83 -11.70
N LYS A 198 3.36 -13.18 -12.50
CA LYS A 198 2.94 -12.09 -13.40
C LYS A 198 1.95 -12.52 -14.47
N THR A 199 1.95 -13.78 -14.92
CA THR A 199 0.94 -14.27 -15.87
C THR A 199 -0.48 -14.22 -15.28
N GLN A 200 -0.61 -14.26 -13.95
CA GLN A 200 -1.90 -14.09 -13.27
C GLN A 200 -2.55 -12.74 -13.56
N LEU A 201 -1.76 -11.68 -13.80
CA LEU A 201 -2.28 -10.35 -14.15
C LEU A 201 -3.06 -10.35 -15.48
N PHE A 202 -2.76 -11.30 -16.37
CA PHE A 202 -3.38 -11.45 -17.68
C PHE A 202 -4.41 -12.57 -17.71
N THR A 203 -4.72 -13.17 -16.56
CA THR A 203 -5.74 -14.22 -16.48
C THR A 203 -7.10 -13.57 -16.31
N ASN A 204 -8.13 -14.14 -16.92
CA ASN A 204 -9.48 -13.58 -16.92
C ASN A 204 -10.15 -13.78 -15.55
N HIS A 205 -10.78 -12.72 -15.03
CA HIS A 205 -11.43 -12.72 -13.72
C HIS A 205 -12.85 -12.15 -13.78
N GLY A 206 -13.67 -12.50 -12.79
CA GLY A 206 -14.99 -11.88 -12.59
C GLY A 206 -16.07 -12.35 -13.60
N ALA A 207 -17.17 -11.59 -13.68
CA ALA A 207 -18.27 -11.85 -14.60
C ALA A 207 -17.99 -11.29 -16.02
N SER A 208 -17.26 -10.18 -16.14
CA SER A 208 -16.85 -9.64 -17.45
C SER A 208 -15.78 -10.49 -18.15
N GLY A 209 -15.09 -11.37 -17.41
CA GLY A 209 -13.93 -12.08 -17.90
C GLY A 209 -12.71 -11.18 -18.13
N MET A 210 -12.72 -9.92 -17.69
CA MET A 210 -11.55 -9.05 -17.78
C MET A 210 -10.44 -9.50 -16.82
N SER A 211 -9.22 -9.52 -17.34
CA SER A 211 -8.00 -9.65 -16.56
C SER A 211 -7.70 -8.41 -15.72
N ILE A 212 -6.80 -8.54 -14.75
CA ILE A 212 -6.34 -7.42 -13.92
C ILE A 212 -5.70 -6.34 -14.81
N ALA A 213 -4.92 -6.76 -15.81
CA ALA A 213 -4.30 -5.86 -16.77
C ALA A 213 -5.34 -5.09 -17.62
N GLU A 214 -6.40 -5.76 -18.09
CA GLU A 214 -7.47 -5.09 -18.86
C GLU A 214 -8.24 -4.09 -18.01
N ARG A 215 -8.52 -4.40 -16.74
CA ARG A 215 -9.14 -3.47 -15.79
C ARG A 215 -8.27 -2.25 -15.56
N PHE A 216 -6.96 -2.46 -15.36
CA PHE A 216 -5.98 -1.39 -15.22
C PHE A 216 -5.98 -0.47 -16.43
N LEU A 217 -5.81 -1.03 -17.63
CA LEU A 217 -5.75 -0.25 -18.87
C LEU A 217 -7.05 0.48 -19.14
N SER A 218 -8.20 -0.17 -18.96
CA SER A 218 -9.52 0.44 -19.17
C SER A 218 -9.76 1.60 -18.20
N THR A 219 -9.41 1.42 -16.91
CA THR A 219 -9.52 2.50 -15.92
C THR A 219 -8.62 3.67 -16.27
N LEU A 220 -7.37 3.38 -16.65
CA LEU A 220 -6.39 4.39 -17.04
C LEU A 220 -6.87 5.18 -18.27
N GLU A 221 -7.38 4.50 -19.29
CA GLU A 221 -7.89 5.11 -20.52
C GLU A 221 -9.06 6.07 -20.23
N LEU A 222 -10.05 5.61 -19.45
CA LEU A 222 -11.25 6.38 -19.10
C LEU A 222 -10.98 7.58 -18.18
N CYS A 223 -9.92 7.54 -17.38
CA CYS A 223 -9.57 8.64 -16.48
C CYS A 223 -8.94 9.82 -17.22
N THR A 224 -9.25 11.05 -16.81
CA THR A 224 -8.73 12.29 -17.40
C THR A 224 -7.28 12.57 -17.00
N VAL A 225 -6.91 12.14 -15.80
CA VAL A 225 -5.60 12.37 -15.19
C VAL A 225 -5.21 11.18 -14.33
N ALA A 226 -3.92 10.97 -14.10
CA ALA A 226 -3.43 10.02 -13.11
C ALA A 226 -2.86 10.77 -11.90
N VAL A 227 -3.05 10.22 -10.71
CA VAL A 227 -2.39 10.68 -9.48
C VAL A 227 -1.55 9.54 -8.95
N MET A 228 -0.37 9.81 -8.41
CA MET A 228 0.58 8.76 -8.06
C MET A 228 1.15 8.94 -6.66
N ARG A 229 1.18 7.85 -5.89
CA ARG A 229 1.79 7.80 -4.57
C ARG A 229 3.30 7.59 -4.67
N SER A 230 3.95 8.53 -5.33
CA SER A 230 5.40 8.62 -5.49
C SER A 230 5.76 10.07 -5.86
N CYS A 231 7.04 10.34 -6.07
CA CYS A 231 7.57 11.64 -6.47
C CYS A 231 8.98 11.49 -7.05
N LEU A 232 9.44 12.54 -7.75
CA LEU A 232 10.71 12.54 -8.47
C LEU A 232 11.89 12.30 -7.51
N GLU A 233 11.82 12.86 -6.32
CA GLU A 233 12.85 12.75 -5.27
C GLU A 233 12.99 11.30 -4.77
N TRP A 234 11.91 10.51 -4.84
CA TRP A 234 11.88 9.12 -4.38
C TRP A 234 12.27 8.12 -5.48
N GLU A 235 11.70 8.31 -6.68
CA GLU A 235 11.88 7.46 -7.85
C GLU A 235 12.28 8.31 -9.08
N PRO A 236 13.50 8.90 -9.09
CA PRO A 236 13.91 9.89 -10.09
C PRO A 236 14.00 9.35 -11.52
N VAL A 237 14.17 8.03 -11.66
CA VAL A 237 14.25 7.36 -12.96
C VAL A 237 12.87 7.02 -13.50
N SER A 238 11.99 6.44 -12.67
CA SER A 238 10.72 5.88 -13.14
C SER A 238 9.59 6.90 -13.21
N VAL A 239 9.54 7.86 -12.27
CA VAL A 239 8.46 8.87 -12.23
C VAL A 239 8.36 9.69 -13.51
N PRO A 240 9.47 10.17 -14.13
CA PRO A 240 9.40 10.91 -15.39
C PRO A 240 8.84 10.10 -16.57
N LEU A 241 8.88 8.77 -16.51
CA LEU A 241 8.39 7.90 -17.59
C LEU A 241 6.87 7.75 -17.55
N ILE A 242 6.26 7.84 -16.36
CA ILE A 242 4.85 7.51 -16.16
C ILE A 242 3.88 8.35 -17.01
N PRO A 243 4.05 9.69 -17.18
CA PRO A 243 3.16 10.47 -18.05
C PRO A 243 3.11 9.96 -19.49
N THR A 244 4.27 9.58 -20.04
CA THR A 244 4.36 9.01 -21.40
C THR A 244 3.72 7.63 -21.47
N LEU A 245 3.91 6.80 -20.45
CA LEU A 245 3.33 5.45 -20.36
C LEU A 245 1.82 5.48 -20.18
N ALA A 246 1.33 6.42 -19.37
CA ALA A 246 -0.08 6.63 -19.10
C ALA A 246 -0.81 7.36 -20.23
N GLY A 247 -0.07 8.00 -21.14
CA GLY A 247 -0.63 8.83 -22.21
C GLY A 247 -1.41 10.05 -21.71
N LYS A 248 -1.15 10.49 -20.46
CA LYS A 248 -1.87 11.60 -19.81
C LYS A 248 -1.03 12.23 -18.68
N PRO A 249 -1.41 13.43 -18.20
CA PRO A 249 -0.74 14.05 -17.06
C PRO A 249 -0.79 13.15 -15.83
N VAL A 250 0.33 13.11 -15.09
CA VAL A 250 0.47 12.38 -13.83
C VAL A 250 0.85 13.38 -12.74
N ILE A 251 0.11 13.37 -11.63
CA ILE A 251 0.31 14.27 -10.51
C ILE A 251 0.92 13.50 -9.32
N PRO A 252 2.15 13.81 -8.89
CA PRO A 252 2.75 13.24 -7.69
C PRO A 252 2.02 13.68 -6.42
N LEU A 253 1.79 12.74 -5.50
CA LEU A 253 1.23 12.99 -4.15
C LEU A 253 2.29 12.85 -3.04
N GLY A 254 3.56 12.65 -3.42
CA GLY A 254 4.58 12.22 -2.48
C GLY A 254 4.28 10.80 -1.96
N LEU A 255 4.86 10.46 -0.81
CA LEU A 255 4.70 9.12 -0.22
C LEU A 255 3.49 8.99 0.68
N MET A 256 2.86 10.11 1.05
CA MET A 256 1.74 10.14 2.00
C MET A 256 2.04 9.30 3.25
N PRO A 257 3.15 9.56 3.97
CA PRO A 257 3.44 8.84 5.21
C PRO A 257 2.30 9.05 6.21
N PRO A 258 1.98 8.08 7.07
CA PRO A 258 1.02 8.29 8.13
C PRO A 258 1.53 9.32 9.14
N SER A 259 0.62 9.93 9.89
CA SER A 259 1.00 10.84 10.98
C SER A 259 1.82 10.08 12.03
N PRO A 260 3.00 10.60 12.43
CA PRO A 260 3.86 9.98 13.45
C PRO A 260 3.17 9.82 14.80
N ASP A 261 2.23 10.73 15.12
CA ASP A 261 1.52 10.77 16.40
C ASP A 261 0.41 9.72 16.50
N GLY A 262 0.25 8.88 15.48
CA GLY A 262 -0.80 7.84 15.44
C GLY A 262 -2.22 8.42 15.49
N GLY A 263 -2.38 9.69 15.05
CA GLY A 263 -3.49 10.62 15.36
C GLY A 263 -4.92 10.25 14.99
N ARG A 264 -5.25 8.97 14.87
CA ARG A 264 -6.60 8.43 14.64
C ARG A 264 -7.32 8.11 15.95
N GLY A 265 -7.03 8.81 17.05
CA GLY A 265 -7.82 8.72 18.29
C GLY A 265 -7.86 7.35 18.98
N ALA A 266 -7.13 6.34 18.47
CA ALA A 266 -6.76 5.19 19.26
C ALA A 266 -5.74 5.69 20.27
N THR A 267 -6.22 6.08 21.45
CA THR A 267 -5.36 6.20 22.61
C THR A 267 -4.57 4.91 22.68
N VAL A 268 -3.27 4.99 22.39
CA VAL A 268 -2.32 4.01 22.92
C VAL A 268 -2.39 4.28 24.42
N ASN A 269 -3.36 3.65 25.09
CA ASN A 269 -3.28 3.56 26.53
C ASN A 269 -1.91 2.94 26.79
N GLY A 270 -1.13 3.46 27.74
CA GLY A 270 0.09 2.82 28.24
C GLY A 270 -0.13 1.41 28.84
N GLU A 271 -1.28 0.80 28.54
CA GLU A 271 -1.75 -0.51 28.92
C GLU A 271 -1.62 -1.54 27.78
N ASP A 272 -1.29 -1.14 26.54
CA ASP A 272 -1.04 -2.10 25.44
C ASP A 272 0.11 -3.04 25.84
N ALA A 273 -0.20 -4.32 25.97
CA ALA A 273 0.75 -5.34 26.41
C ALA A 273 1.98 -5.44 25.49
N ASN A 274 1.80 -5.12 24.21
CA ASN A 274 2.87 -5.12 23.22
C ASN A 274 3.88 -4.00 23.49
N VAL A 275 3.39 -2.81 23.81
CA VAL A 275 4.24 -1.65 24.14
C VAL A 275 4.97 -1.89 25.45
N ARG A 276 4.29 -2.39 26.49
CA ARG A 276 4.92 -2.74 27.78
C ARG A 276 6.02 -3.79 27.64
N TRP A 277 5.84 -4.77 26.75
CA TRP A 277 6.88 -5.74 26.46
C TRP A 277 8.10 -5.10 25.79
N LEU A 278 7.89 -4.13 24.89
CA LEU A 278 8.96 -3.36 24.23
C LEU A 278 9.71 -2.44 25.20
N ASP A 279 9.02 -1.82 26.16
CA ASP A 279 9.63 -0.96 27.20
C ASP A 279 10.70 -1.70 28.01
N ALA A 280 10.55 -3.02 28.17
CA ALA A 280 11.49 -3.87 28.88
C ALA A 280 12.71 -4.30 28.04
N GLN A 281 12.78 -3.94 26.76
CA GLN A 281 13.84 -4.39 25.85
C GLN A 281 14.95 -3.34 25.67
N PRO A 282 16.20 -3.76 25.43
CA PRO A 282 17.28 -2.83 25.08
C PRO A 282 16.98 -2.06 23.78
N ALA A 283 17.52 -0.83 23.69
CA ALA A 283 17.39 0.00 22.50
C ALA A 283 17.89 -0.71 21.23
N ASN A 284 17.15 -0.57 20.14
CA ASN A 284 17.46 -1.15 18.82
C ASN A 284 17.76 -2.66 18.81
N SER A 285 17.19 -3.43 19.75
CA SER A 285 17.45 -4.86 19.89
C SER A 285 16.34 -5.78 19.35
N VAL A 286 15.16 -5.22 19.06
CA VAL A 286 13.97 -5.98 18.65
C VAL A 286 13.76 -5.90 17.14
N VAL A 287 13.51 -7.03 16.49
CA VAL A 287 12.95 -7.08 15.14
C VAL A 287 11.44 -7.04 15.24
N TYR A 288 10.81 -6.02 14.70
CA TYR A 288 9.36 -6.04 14.51
C TYR A 288 9.04 -6.85 13.25
N VAL A 289 8.11 -7.79 13.32
CA VAL A 289 7.74 -8.68 12.22
C VAL A 289 6.28 -8.47 11.86
N ALA A 290 6.01 -7.97 10.65
CA ALA A 290 4.65 -7.81 10.14
C ALA A 290 4.57 -7.96 8.62
N LEU A 291 3.83 -8.96 8.16
CA LEU A 291 3.71 -9.31 6.74
C LEU A 291 2.44 -8.77 6.08
N GLY A 292 1.89 -7.68 6.63
CA GLY A 292 0.72 -7.00 6.09
C GLY A 292 -0.59 -7.72 6.39
N SER A 293 -1.68 -7.09 5.98
CA SER A 293 -3.04 -7.55 6.28
C SER A 293 -3.69 -8.33 5.13
N GLU A 294 -3.06 -8.41 3.96
CA GLU A 294 -3.73 -8.88 2.73
C GLU A 294 -3.67 -10.40 2.54
N VAL A 295 -2.48 -11.00 2.67
CA VAL A 295 -2.26 -12.41 2.32
C VAL A 295 -1.66 -13.15 3.51
N PRO A 296 -2.43 -14.03 4.20
CA PRO A 296 -1.87 -14.84 5.26
C PRO A 296 -0.93 -15.89 4.67
N LEU A 297 0.20 -16.12 5.36
CA LEU A 297 1.10 -17.23 5.06
C LEU A 297 0.39 -18.59 5.19
N SER A 298 0.93 -19.62 4.52
CA SER A 298 0.57 -21.00 4.84
C SER A 298 1.12 -21.39 6.21
N VAL A 299 0.60 -22.46 6.82
CA VAL A 299 1.09 -22.92 8.13
C VAL A 299 2.57 -23.29 8.06
N GLU A 300 2.97 -23.93 6.95
CA GLU A 300 4.36 -24.31 6.69
C GLU A 300 5.27 -23.07 6.62
N GLN A 301 4.83 -22.01 5.94
CA GLN A 301 5.56 -20.75 5.88
C GLN A 301 5.63 -20.03 7.24
N VAL A 302 4.56 -20.12 8.06
CA VAL A 302 4.58 -19.62 9.44
C VAL A 302 5.60 -20.40 10.26
N HIS A 303 5.69 -21.73 10.09
CA HIS A 303 6.66 -22.57 10.78
C HIS A 303 8.10 -22.25 10.38
N GLU A 304 8.39 -22.09 9.08
CA GLU A 304 9.73 -21.68 8.62
C GLU A 304 10.13 -20.29 9.15
N LEU A 305 9.21 -19.33 9.15
CA LEU A 305 9.47 -18.01 9.73
C LEU A 305 9.71 -18.07 11.24
N ALA A 306 8.88 -18.83 11.97
CA ALA A 306 9.03 -19.02 13.41
C ALA A 306 10.40 -19.62 13.74
N LEU A 307 10.75 -20.74 13.09
CA LEU A 307 12.02 -21.42 13.32
C LEU A 307 13.21 -20.56 12.89
N GLY A 308 13.08 -19.76 11.82
CA GLY A 308 14.09 -18.80 11.41
C GLY A 308 14.34 -17.70 12.45
N LEU A 309 13.27 -17.17 13.06
CA LEU A 309 13.37 -16.19 14.16
C LEU A 309 14.01 -16.82 15.41
N GLU A 310 13.65 -18.06 15.73
CA GLU A 310 14.25 -18.82 16.83
C GLU A 310 15.76 -19.01 16.63
N LEU A 311 16.16 -19.45 15.44
CA LEU A 311 17.55 -19.68 15.01
C LEU A 311 18.36 -18.39 14.95
N ALA A 312 17.75 -17.28 14.53
CA ALA A 312 18.42 -15.98 14.48
C ALA A 312 18.94 -15.53 15.86
N GLY A 313 18.27 -15.96 16.95
CA GLY A 313 18.64 -15.63 18.32
C GLY A 313 18.41 -14.16 18.69
N THR A 314 17.73 -13.39 17.84
CA THR A 314 17.41 -11.99 18.10
C THR A 314 16.09 -11.85 18.87
N ARG A 315 15.87 -10.67 19.49
CA ARG A 315 14.56 -10.37 20.08
C ARG A 315 13.59 -10.02 18.98
N PHE A 316 12.33 -10.44 19.09
CA PHE A 316 11.33 -10.14 18.08
C PHE A 316 9.95 -9.87 18.70
N LEU A 317 9.20 -8.98 18.05
CA LEU A 317 7.76 -8.83 18.24
C LEU A 317 7.09 -9.13 16.92
N TRP A 318 6.29 -10.19 16.87
CA TRP A 318 5.64 -10.65 15.65
C TRP A 318 4.14 -10.42 15.69
N ALA A 319 3.68 -9.50 14.85
CA ALA A 319 2.27 -9.33 14.51
C ALA A 319 1.84 -10.44 13.54
N LEU A 320 1.41 -11.58 14.08
CA LEU A 320 1.02 -12.75 13.31
C LEU A 320 -0.46 -12.70 12.98
N ARG A 321 -0.78 -12.54 11.69
CA ARG A 321 -2.15 -12.75 11.23
C ARG A 321 -2.50 -14.23 11.29
N LYS A 322 -3.48 -14.59 12.11
CA LYS A 322 -4.02 -15.96 12.21
C LYS A 322 -4.44 -16.50 10.84
N PRO A 323 -3.87 -17.63 10.36
CA PRO A 323 -4.39 -18.34 9.22
C PRO A 323 -5.84 -18.79 9.48
N ARG A 324 -6.71 -18.64 8.48
CA ARG A 324 -8.12 -19.03 8.60
C ARG A 324 -8.23 -20.55 8.69
N ASP A 325 -9.22 -21.00 9.46
CA ASP A 325 -9.60 -22.42 9.59
C ASP A 325 -8.47 -23.33 10.14
N VAL A 326 -7.51 -22.73 10.86
CA VAL A 326 -6.44 -23.43 11.59
C VAL A 326 -6.65 -23.26 13.10
N LEU A 327 -6.54 -24.35 13.86
CA LEU A 327 -6.59 -24.33 15.32
C LEU A 327 -5.39 -23.58 15.87
N ASP A 328 -5.56 -22.80 16.94
CA ASP A 328 -4.48 -21.96 17.49
C ASP A 328 -3.23 -22.76 17.87
N ALA A 329 -3.42 -24.00 18.35
CA ALA A 329 -2.34 -24.90 18.72
C ALA A 329 -1.45 -25.35 17.55
N ASP A 330 -1.96 -25.27 16.31
CA ASP A 330 -1.26 -25.77 15.11
C ASP A 330 -0.58 -24.65 14.30
N ILE A 331 -0.85 -23.37 14.64
CA ILE A 331 -0.34 -22.22 13.88
C ILE A 331 1.18 -22.10 14.02
N LEU A 332 1.68 -22.24 15.25
CA LEU A 332 3.10 -22.13 15.57
C LEU A 332 3.70 -23.52 15.75
N PRO A 333 5.03 -23.69 15.52
CA PRO A 333 5.69 -24.95 15.84
C PRO A 333 5.50 -25.32 17.32
N PRO A 334 5.29 -26.62 17.65
CA PRO A 334 5.10 -27.04 19.04
C PRO A 334 6.21 -26.53 19.98
N GLY A 335 5.82 -25.91 21.08
CA GLY A 335 6.72 -25.34 22.09
C GLY A 335 7.48 -24.08 21.68
N PHE A 336 7.18 -23.47 20.51
CA PHE A 336 7.90 -22.29 20.02
C PHE A 336 7.86 -21.11 21.00
N GLU A 337 6.68 -20.78 21.54
CA GLU A 337 6.53 -19.67 22.47
C GLU A 337 7.29 -19.94 23.78
N GLU A 338 7.31 -21.19 24.25
CA GLU A 338 8.07 -21.57 25.45
C GLU A 338 9.58 -21.43 25.25
N ARG A 339 10.10 -21.83 24.09
CA ARG A 339 11.53 -21.74 23.74
C ARG A 339 11.99 -20.30 23.48
N THR A 340 11.08 -19.40 23.16
CA THR A 340 11.38 -18.00 22.81
C THR A 340 10.89 -16.98 23.82
N ARG A 341 10.24 -17.39 24.92
CA ARG A 341 9.60 -16.53 25.94
C ARG A 341 10.46 -15.39 26.50
N ASP A 342 11.79 -15.53 26.51
CA ASP A 342 12.74 -14.55 27.04
C ASP A 342 13.09 -13.45 26.02
N ARG A 343 12.82 -13.69 24.73
CA ARG A 343 13.22 -12.81 23.62
C ARG A 343 12.15 -12.55 22.57
N GLY A 344 11.05 -13.30 22.55
CA GLY A 344 10.01 -13.24 21.55
C GLY A 344 8.64 -12.93 22.15
N LEU A 345 7.86 -12.14 21.42
CA LEU A 345 6.42 -11.96 21.65
C LEU A 345 5.68 -12.18 20.32
N VAL A 346 4.68 -13.06 20.33
CA VAL A 346 3.76 -13.23 19.19
C VAL A 346 2.42 -12.61 19.55
N ALA A 347 2.01 -11.61 18.77
CA ALA A 347 0.72 -10.95 18.89
C ALA A 347 -0.17 -11.38 17.72
N MET A 348 -1.23 -12.13 18.02
CA MET A 348 -2.20 -12.56 17.00
C MET A 348 -3.37 -11.59 16.82
N GLU A 349 -3.47 -10.61 17.71
CA GLU A 349 -4.44 -9.51 17.63
C GLU A 349 -3.88 -8.32 16.84
N TRP A 350 -4.72 -7.32 16.60
CA TRP A 350 -4.27 -6.09 15.95
C TRP A 350 -3.22 -5.39 16.80
N VAL A 351 -2.12 -4.96 16.17
CA VAL A 351 -1.08 -4.16 16.81
C VAL A 351 -1.01 -2.75 16.20
N PRO A 352 -0.73 -1.71 17.01
CA PRO A 352 -0.55 -0.36 16.52
C PRO A 352 0.81 -0.22 15.83
N GLN A 353 0.92 -0.71 14.59
CA GLN A 353 2.18 -0.80 13.83
C GLN A 353 3.03 0.50 13.85
N ILE A 354 2.41 1.67 13.70
CA ILE A 354 3.11 2.96 13.76
C ILE A 354 3.79 3.16 15.11
N SER A 355 3.07 2.90 16.20
CA SER A 355 3.59 3.03 17.56
C SER A 355 4.71 2.01 17.84
N ILE A 356 4.57 0.78 17.34
CA ILE A 356 5.60 -0.25 17.47
C ILE A 356 6.87 0.17 16.71
N LEU A 357 6.75 0.60 15.45
CA LEU A 357 7.89 1.06 14.65
C LEU A 357 8.57 2.31 15.24
N ALA A 358 7.80 3.20 15.86
CA ALA A 358 8.31 4.38 16.56
C ALA A 358 9.14 4.03 17.82
N HIS A 359 8.87 2.88 18.44
CA HIS A 359 9.46 2.52 19.72
C HIS A 359 10.99 2.37 19.67
N GLY A 360 11.70 2.92 20.67
CA GLY A 360 13.17 2.95 20.71
C GLY A 360 13.85 1.57 20.78
N ALA A 361 13.14 0.55 21.24
CA ALA A 361 13.62 -0.84 21.26
C ALA A 361 13.67 -1.50 19.87
N VAL A 362 12.88 -1.04 18.89
CA VAL A 362 12.82 -1.65 17.57
C VAL A 362 14.07 -1.28 16.77
N GLY A 363 14.85 -2.28 16.40
CA GLY A 363 16.10 -2.14 15.65
C GLY A 363 15.99 -2.41 14.15
N ALA A 364 14.98 -3.15 13.72
CA ALA A 364 14.71 -3.46 12.31
C ALA A 364 13.25 -3.84 12.10
N PHE A 365 12.81 -3.82 10.85
CA PHE A 365 11.47 -4.19 10.43
C PHE A 365 11.49 -5.34 9.41
N LEU A 366 10.99 -6.51 9.80
CA LEU A 366 10.69 -7.60 8.89
C LEU A 366 9.33 -7.39 8.24
N THR A 367 9.36 -7.09 6.94
CA THR A 367 8.20 -6.63 6.19
C THR A 367 7.99 -7.42 4.91
N HIS A 368 6.73 -7.51 4.49
CA HIS A 368 6.33 -8.03 3.19
C HIS A 368 6.64 -7.09 2.03
N CYS A 369 7.17 -5.90 2.28
CA CYS A 369 7.53 -4.92 1.23
C CYS A 369 6.34 -4.31 0.47
N GLY A 370 5.16 -4.27 1.09
CA GLY A 370 4.09 -3.40 0.60
C GLY A 370 4.51 -1.93 0.68
N TRP A 371 4.11 -1.12 -0.30
CA TRP A 371 4.56 0.28 -0.43
C TRP A 371 4.26 1.13 0.82
N SER A 372 3.10 0.93 1.45
CA SER A 372 2.75 1.55 2.73
C SER A 372 3.71 1.14 3.86
N SER A 373 3.98 -0.16 4.02
CA SER A 373 4.83 -0.65 5.10
C SER A 373 6.30 -0.26 4.93
N ILE A 374 6.79 -0.17 3.69
CA ILE A 374 8.11 0.42 3.42
C ILE A 374 8.17 1.86 3.92
N THR A 375 7.16 2.66 3.56
CA THR A 375 7.06 4.07 3.99
C THR A 375 7.02 4.17 5.52
N GLU A 376 6.25 3.32 6.19
CA GLU A 376 6.13 3.29 7.66
C GLU A 376 7.43 2.89 8.35
N GLY A 377 8.13 1.87 7.86
CA GLY A 377 9.41 1.46 8.45
C GLY A 377 10.48 2.53 8.31
N LEU A 378 10.56 3.15 7.13
CA LEU A 378 11.57 4.18 6.83
C LEU A 378 11.22 5.53 7.48
N LEU A 379 9.95 5.82 7.77
CA LEU A 379 9.54 6.98 8.59
C LEU A 379 10.22 7.00 9.97
N PHE A 380 10.57 5.82 10.50
CA PHE A 380 11.31 5.67 11.76
C PHE A 380 12.76 5.21 11.57
N GLY A 381 13.28 5.28 10.34
CA GLY A 381 14.67 4.94 10.02
C GLY A 381 15.03 3.48 10.30
N ARG A 382 14.06 2.56 10.23
CA ARG A 382 14.28 1.14 10.51
C ARG A 382 14.86 0.44 9.28
N PRO A 383 16.03 -0.23 9.39
CA PRO A 383 16.48 -1.18 8.40
C PRO A 383 15.44 -2.25 8.10
N LEU A 384 15.40 -2.73 6.87
CA LEU A 384 14.39 -3.68 6.40
C LEU A 384 14.95 -5.11 6.30
N VAL A 385 14.23 -6.08 6.87
CA VAL A 385 14.34 -7.51 6.53
C VAL A 385 13.18 -7.80 5.58
N MET A 386 13.45 -8.10 4.32
CA MET A 386 12.44 -8.06 3.27
C MET A 386 11.98 -9.47 2.90
N LEU A 387 10.70 -9.77 3.14
CA LEU A 387 10.10 -11.07 2.86
C LEU A 387 8.83 -10.91 1.99
N PRO A 388 8.96 -10.62 0.69
CA PRO A 388 7.82 -10.47 -0.22
C PRO A 388 6.91 -11.71 -0.25
N VAL A 389 5.60 -11.49 -0.23
CA VAL A 389 4.59 -12.56 -0.22
C VAL A 389 3.83 -12.60 -1.56
N ALA A 390 3.31 -11.46 -2.01
CA ALA A 390 2.42 -11.37 -3.17
C ALA A 390 2.45 -10.00 -3.86
N GLY A 391 1.80 -9.89 -5.02
CA GLY A 391 1.61 -8.60 -5.71
C GLY A 391 2.91 -7.95 -6.17
N ASP A 392 3.05 -6.65 -5.93
CA ASP A 392 4.18 -5.80 -6.34
C ASP A 392 5.36 -5.80 -5.33
N GLN A 393 5.27 -6.63 -4.29
CA GLN A 393 6.18 -6.63 -3.16
C GLN A 393 7.63 -7.01 -3.51
N GLY A 394 7.82 -7.98 -4.41
CA GLY A 394 9.15 -8.39 -4.89
C GLY A 394 9.88 -7.26 -5.61
N PRO A 395 9.27 -6.64 -6.64
CA PRO A 395 9.78 -5.41 -7.25
C PRO A 395 10.08 -4.30 -6.23
N ASN A 396 9.19 -4.06 -5.26
CA ASN A 396 9.41 -3.06 -4.22
C ASN A 396 10.64 -3.39 -3.35
N ALA A 397 10.86 -4.67 -3.01
CA ALA A 397 12.04 -5.12 -2.26
C ALA A 397 13.34 -4.84 -3.00
N ARG A 398 13.40 -5.13 -4.31
CA ARG A 398 14.59 -4.85 -5.14
C ARG A 398 14.95 -3.36 -5.21
N ILE A 399 13.94 -2.47 -5.26
CA ILE A 399 14.18 -1.02 -5.18
C ILE A 399 14.85 -0.66 -3.84
N MET A 400 14.40 -1.27 -2.73
CA MET A 400 14.96 -1.03 -1.40
C MET A 400 16.36 -1.65 -1.22
N GLU A 401 16.62 -2.83 -1.77
CA GLU A 401 17.97 -3.40 -1.81
C GLU A 401 18.94 -2.52 -2.59
N GLY A 402 18.54 -2.00 -3.75
CA GLY A 402 19.34 -1.06 -4.53
C GLY A 402 19.66 0.24 -3.76
N LYS A 403 18.73 0.68 -2.89
CA LYS A 403 18.95 1.79 -1.95
C LYS A 403 19.75 1.40 -0.70
N LYS A 404 20.10 0.11 -0.54
CA LYS A 404 20.85 -0.47 0.58
C LYS A 404 20.27 -0.07 1.93
N VAL A 405 18.94 -0.18 2.08
CA VAL A 405 18.23 0.05 3.36
C VAL A 405 17.87 -1.25 4.09
N GLY A 406 18.23 -2.39 3.51
CA GLY A 406 17.85 -3.70 4.01
C GLY A 406 18.30 -4.81 3.07
N MET A 407 17.88 -6.02 3.39
CA MET A 407 18.19 -7.23 2.64
C MET A 407 16.95 -8.11 2.50
N GLN A 408 16.80 -8.73 1.34
CA GLN A 408 15.76 -9.71 1.05
C GLN A 408 16.13 -11.08 1.59
N VAL A 409 15.14 -11.78 2.16
CA VAL A 409 15.27 -13.18 2.52
C VAL A 409 15.39 -14.01 1.23
N PRO A 410 16.44 -14.84 1.10
CA PRO A 410 16.62 -15.70 -0.07
C PRO A 410 15.38 -16.53 -0.40
N ARG A 411 15.16 -16.76 -1.70
CA ARG A 411 14.04 -17.53 -2.22
C ARG A 411 14.52 -18.63 -3.16
N ASP A 412 13.83 -19.75 -3.16
CA ASP A 412 14.00 -20.76 -4.22
C ASP A 412 13.57 -20.15 -5.57
N GLU A 413 14.42 -20.27 -6.57
CA GLU A 413 14.19 -19.68 -7.89
C GLU A 413 13.00 -20.30 -8.64
N ASN A 414 12.62 -21.55 -8.34
CA ASN A 414 11.61 -22.29 -9.07
C ASN A 414 10.19 -22.02 -8.56
N ASP A 415 10.02 -22.02 -7.24
CA ASP A 415 8.71 -21.89 -6.58
C ASP A 415 8.56 -20.65 -5.67
N GLY A 416 9.66 -19.96 -5.37
CA GLY A 416 9.65 -18.76 -4.54
C GLY A 416 9.45 -19.04 -3.06
N SER A 417 9.64 -20.28 -2.60
CA SER A 417 9.66 -20.64 -1.18
C SER A 417 10.86 -20.04 -0.47
N PHE A 418 10.78 -19.94 0.86
CA PHE A 418 11.88 -19.54 1.74
C PHE A 418 12.00 -20.56 2.86
N ASP A 419 13.18 -20.66 3.45
CA ASP A 419 13.47 -21.52 4.58
C ASP A 419 13.89 -20.73 5.82
N ARG A 420 13.90 -21.42 6.96
CA ARG A 420 14.34 -20.88 8.25
C ARG A 420 15.79 -20.40 8.25
N GLU A 421 16.70 -21.06 7.52
CA GLU A 421 18.12 -20.66 7.44
C GLU A 421 18.28 -19.32 6.73
N GLY A 422 17.55 -19.10 5.62
CA GLY A 422 17.49 -17.83 4.91
C GLY A 422 16.94 -16.72 5.80
N VAL A 423 15.83 -16.97 6.50
CA VAL A 423 15.28 -16.01 7.48
C VAL A 423 16.31 -15.68 8.56
N ALA A 424 16.93 -16.69 9.18
CA ALA A 424 17.88 -16.50 10.26
C ALA A 424 19.08 -15.67 9.82
N THR A 425 19.67 -16.01 8.67
CA THR A 425 20.86 -15.35 8.12
C THR A 425 20.58 -13.89 7.76
N THR A 426 19.43 -13.60 7.13
CA THR A 426 19.05 -12.22 6.79
C THR A 426 18.79 -11.41 8.05
N VAL A 427 18.08 -11.96 9.05
CA VAL A 427 17.84 -11.28 10.33
C VAL A 427 19.16 -10.97 11.03
N GLN A 428 20.06 -11.93 11.12
CA GLN A 428 21.38 -11.74 11.73
C GLN A 428 22.22 -10.71 10.96
N SER A 429 22.17 -10.70 9.63
CA SER A 429 22.90 -9.71 8.82
C SER A 429 22.40 -8.28 9.05
N VAL A 430 21.09 -8.09 9.23
CA VAL A 430 20.50 -6.76 9.49
C VAL A 430 20.66 -6.33 10.95
N MET A 431 20.69 -7.28 11.89
CA MET A 431 20.68 -6.99 13.33
C MET A 431 22.04 -7.07 14.03
N LEU A 432 22.92 -7.97 13.61
CA LEU A 432 24.11 -8.37 14.36
C LEU A 432 25.41 -8.12 13.60
N ASP A 433 25.42 -8.26 12.26
CA ASP A 433 26.60 -7.96 11.46
C ASP A 433 26.87 -6.44 11.45
N GLU A 434 27.92 -6.01 12.15
CA GLU A 434 28.17 -4.58 12.42
C GLU A 434 28.36 -3.76 11.15
N ASP A 435 29.06 -4.30 10.15
CA ASP A 435 29.36 -3.58 8.91
C ASP A 435 28.11 -3.45 8.02
N THR A 436 27.39 -4.54 7.82
CA THR A 436 26.14 -4.59 7.05
C THR A 436 25.08 -3.71 7.71
N ARG A 437 24.87 -3.88 9.02
CA ARG A 437 23.93 -3.07 9.80
C ARG A 437 24.27 -1.58 9.74
N ARG A 438 25.54 -1.20 9.85
CA ARG A 438 25.95 0.21 9.78
C ARG A 438 25.56 0.85 8.45
N VAL A 439 25.73 0.13 7.33
CA VAL A 439 25.30 0.60 6.00
C VAL A 439 23.78 0.77 5.97
N PHE A 440 23.03 -0.25 6.36
CA PHE A 440 21.56 -0.22 6.29
C PHE A 440 20.95 0.84 7.21
N VAL A 441 21.43 0.98 8.45
CA VAL A 441 20.98 2.03 9.38
C VAL A 441 21.29 3.42 8.83
N THR A 442 22.48 3.62 8.26
CA THR A 442 22.86 4.92 7.68
C THR A 442 21.94 5.31 6.54
N ASN A 443 21.64 4.39 5.64
CA ASN A 443 20.77 4.67 4.50
C ASN A 443 19.30 4.78 4.90
N ALA A 444 18.83 3.95 5.85
CA ALA A 444 17.48 4.06 6.38
C ALA A 444 17.25 5.41 7.06
N LYS A 445 18.24 5.95 7.78
CA LYS A 445 18.19 7.32 8.34
C LYS A 445 18.16 8.41 7.27
N LYS A 446 18.91 8.27 6.18
CA LYS A 446 18.81 9.20 5.04
C LYS A 446 17.41 9.17 4.42
N MET A 447 16.81 7.98 4.29
CA MET A 447 15.44 7.86 3.80
C MET A 447 14.44 8.44 4.81
N GLN A 448 14.69 8.28 6.11
CA GLN A 448 13.87 8.89 7.16
C GLN A 448 13.81 10.41 7.04
N GLU A 449 14.92 11.08 6.75
CA GLU A 449 14.93 12.54 6.56
C GLU A 449 13.94 12.96 5.45
N PHE A 450 13.86 12.19 4.38
CA PHE A 450 12.94 12.44 3.28
C PHE A 450 11.49 12.04 3.63
N VAL A 451 11.27 10.81 4.08
CA VAL A 451 9.94 10.27 4.41
C VAL A 451 9.30 11.06 5.57
N GLY A 452 10.12 11.59 6.48
CA GLY A 452 9.71 12.44 7.58
C GLY A 452 9.48 13.91 7.21
N ASP A 453 9.78 14.33 5.97
CA ASP A 453 9.53 15.70 5.52
C ASP A 453 8.04 15.92 5.23
N ASN A 454 7.30 16.15 6.31
CA ASN A 454 5.87 16.43 6.23
C ASN A 454 5.58 17.70 5.42
N ARG A 455 6.47 18.70 5.41
CA ARG A 455 6.26 19.92 4.62
C ARG A 455 6.29 19.62 3.13
N PHE A 456 7.26 18.82 2.69
CA PHE A 456 7.33 18.37 1.31
C PHE A 456 6.07 17.59 0.92
N HIS A 457 5.68 16.57 1.69
CA HIS A 457 4.51 15.75 1.37
C HIS A 457 3.20 16.55 1.38
N GLU A 458 2.99 17.45 2.33
CA GLU A 458 1.81 18.32 2.36
C GLU A 458 1.82 19.31 1.18
N SER A 459 2.99 19.77 0.73
CA SER A 459 3.10 20.62 -0.47
C SER A 459 2.73 19.88 -1.77
N CYS A 460 3.01 18.58 -1.86
CA CYS A 460 2.55 17.75 -2.98
C CYS A 460 1.02 17.69 -3.02
N ILE A 461 0.36 17.56 -1.86
CA ILE A 461 -1.11 17.58 -1.77
C ILE A 461 -1.67 18.95 -2.18
N ASP A 462 -1.04 20.05 -1.76
CA ASP A 462 -1.44 21.40 -2.17
C ASP A 462 -1.32 21.61 -3.68
N GLN A 463 -0.22 21.12 -4.27
CA GLN A 463 -0.03 21.13 -5.72
C GLN A 463 -1.07 20.29 -6.44
N PHE A 464 -1.36 19.09 -5.92
CA PHE A 464 -2.41 18.24 -6.43
C PHE A 464 -3.78 18.93 -6.43
N ILE A 465 -4.19 19.55 -5.33
CA ILE A 465 -5.46 20.28 -5.24
C ILE A 465 -5.51 21.44 -6.25
N ARG A 466 -4.41 22.19 -6.40
CA ARG A 466 -4.34 23.27 -7.40
C ARG A 466 -4.53 22.75 -8.82
N GLN A 467 -3.92 21.63 -9.15
CA GLN A 467 -4.09 20.99 -10.47
C GLN A 467 -5.48 20.37 -10.63
N LEU A 468 -6.04 19.76 -9.58
CA LEU A 468 -7.40 19.20 -9.61
C LEU A 468 -8.43 20.27 -9.96
N ARG A 469 -8.25 21.50 -9.45
CA ARG A 469 -9.11 22.65 -9.78
C ARG A 469 -9.08 23.03 -11.25
N SER A 470 -7.99 22.82 -11.99
CA SER A 470 -7.96 23.12 -13.43
C SER A 470 -8.82 22.16 -14.26
N TYR A 471 -9.24 21.03 -13.67
CA TYR A 471 -10.16 20.09 -14.30
C TYR A 471 -11.63 20.37 -13.97
N LYS A 472 -11.92 21.25 -13.00
CA LYS A 472 -13.28 21.68 -12.69
C LYS A 472 -13.82 22.46 -13.90
N LYS A 473 -14.88 21.92 -14.52
CA LYS A 473 -15.61 22.57 -15.62
C LYS A 473 -16.78 23.36 -15.10
#